data_AF-A0AAV5WX67-F1
#
_entry.id   AF-A0AAV5WX67-F1
#
_cell.length_a   1.000
_cell.length_b   1.000
_cell.length_c   1.000
_cell.angle_alpha   90.00
_cell.angle_beta   90.00
_cell.angle_gamma   90.00
#
_symmetry.space_group_name_H-M   'P 1'
#
loop_
_entity.id
_entity.type
_entity.pdbx_description
1 polymer ?
#
loop_
_entity_poly.entity_id
_entity_poly.type
_entity_poly.pdbx_seq_one_letter_code
_entity_poly.pdbx_strand_id
1 'polypeptide(L)'
;INEEVTSISCPNGDGLFVKKSTTTVTVSGSLTCVDGIWTGKLQLGPDFRQESIIVTCDAPCTVPNKVTEICLATGVCDSTSLDTNPETIKCNQGQLIVSESSSVGSGDVSPDGLTCVAGVWKGTVGSNNNYESTNVHVTCMAVCELAIGDDQVCPDELFCDSSLLDKTTMQTKCTSGTMYISPSETDGVAVELATCVTGGQWAASPSTIDFASVTLHASCTRTLTEGCANPIKWKEVCPPNMIFNEDFVDIDEGVLKCTNTGGMLYVSSTIPSYGKYAPNGLTCVGSSWLGVLGDGASFDSTSAFVTCVKPDGT
;
A
#
# COMPACT_ATOMS: atom_id res chain seq x y z
N ILE A 1 63.07 20.79 20.20
CA ILE A 1 61.92 20.33 19.38
C ILE A 1 60.71 20.66 20.24
N ASN A 2 59.87 21.61 19.81
CA ASN A 2 58.63 21.91 20.52
C ASN A 2 57.64 20.84 20.11
N GLU A 3 57.29 19.93 21.02
CA GLU A 3 56.21 18.96 20.82
C GLU A 3 54.89 19.75 20.76
N GLU A 4 54.19 19.67 19.63
CA GLU A 4 52.85 20.25 19.51
C GLU A 4 51.85 19.36 20.26
N VAL A 5 51.49 19.78 21.47
CA VAL A 5 50.46 19.12 22.26
C VAL A 5 49.09 19.67 21.83
N THR A 6 48.23 18.79 21.31
CA THR A 6 46.85 19.14 20.95
C THR A 6 45.87 18.41 21.87
N SER A 7 44.85 19.10 22.37
CA SER A 7 43.80 18.49 23.22
C SER A 7 42.40 18.74 22.68
N ILE A 8 41.52 17.76 22.82
CA ILE A 8 40.11 17.82 22.41
C ILE A 8 39.22 17.37 23.56
N SER A 9 38.04 17.98 23.69
CA SER A 9 37.02 17.65 24.70
C SER A 9 35.64 18.06 24.20
N CYS A 10 34.58 17.49 24.77
CA CYS A 10 33.22 17.90 24.45
C CYS A 10 32.85 19.21 25.14
N PRO A 11 32.15 20.15 24.46
CA PRO A 11 31.83 21.47 25.02
C PRO A 11 31.09 21.43 26.37
N ASN A 12 30.34 20.35 26.61
CA ASN A 12 29.52 20.17 27.81
C ASN A 12 30.25 19.44 28.95
N GLY A 13 31.51 19.01 28.75
CA GLY A 13 32.27 18.23 29.73
C GLY A 13 31.94 16.73 29.75
N ASP A 14 31.07 16.26 28.86
CA ASP A 14 30.74 14.84 28.67
C ASP A 14 31.93 14.03 28.13
N GLY A 15 31.83 12.71 28.21
CA GLY A 15 32.85 11.79 27.67
C GLY A 15 32.95 11.86 26.15
N LEU A 16 34.18 11.79 25.63
CA LEU A 16 34.45 11.65 24.19
C LEU A 16 34.20 10.20 23.76
N PHE A 17 33.43 10.01 22.70
CA PHE A 17 33.27 8.69 22.08
C PHE A 17 34.27 8.54 20.96
N VAL A 18 35.14 7.53 21.09
CA VAL A 18 36.28 7.29 20.19
C VAL A 18 36.04 6.00 19.42
N LYS A 19 35.92 6.09 18.10
CA LYS A 19 35.80 4.92 17.21
C LYS A 19 37.19 4.44 16.81
N LYS A 20 37.51 3.19 17.16
CA LYS A 20 38.70 2.45 16.75
C LYS A 20 38.31 1.33 15.80
N SER A 21 38.63 1.48 14.52
CA SER A 21 38.38 0.48 13.46
C SER A 21 36.90 0.02 13.36
N THR A 22 36.43 -0.81 14.31
CA THR A 22 35.06 -1.34 14.41
C THR A 22 34.43 -1.22 15.81
N THR A 23 35.13 -0.72 16.83
CA THR A 23 34.61 -0.57 18.21
C THR A 23 34.62 0.89 18.67
N THR A 24 33.58 1.30 19.40
CA THR A 24 33.50 2.62 20.04
C THR A 24 33.82 2.48 21.52
N VAL A 25 34.71 3.32 22.04
CA VAL A 25 35.07 3.38 23.46
C VAL A 25 34.83 4.79 24.00
N THR A 26 34.45 4.89 25.27
CA THR A 26 34.22 6.18 25.93
C THR A 26 35.46 6.61 26.71
N VAL A 27 36.00 7.78 26.36
CA VAL A 27 37.09 8.45 27.09
C VAL A 27 36.49 9.51 27.99
N SER A 28 36.84 9.44 29.27
CA SER A 28 36.45 10.44 30.27
C SER A 28 37.25 11.73 30.07
N GLY A 29 36.54 12.85 29.92
CA GLY A 29 37.12 14.19 29.80
C GLY A 29 37.74 14.48 28.43
N SER A 30 39.08 14.53 28.36
CA SER A 30 39.81 14.99 27.19
C SER A 30 40.76 13.94 26.63
N LEU A 31 40.99 14.02 25.31
CA LEU A 31 42.08 13.32 24.63
C LEU A 31 43.23 14.28 24.35
N THR A 32 44.46 13.80 24.50
CA THR A 32 45.70 14.55 24.27
C THR A 32 46.53 13.85 23.20
N CYS A 33 46.92 14.57 22.15
CA CYS A 33 47.86 14.10 21.13
C CYS A 33 49.26 14.61 21.44
N VAL A 34 50.22 13.68 21.52
CA VAL A 34 51.66 13.97 21.62
C VAL A 34 52.37 13.07 20.60
N ASP A 35 53.19 13.65 19.74
CA ASP A 35 53.94 12.95 18.68
C ASP A 35 53.06 12.04 17.79
N GLY A 36 51.85 12.51 17.46
CA GLY A 36 50.90 11.77 16.62
C GLY A 36 50.15 10.64 17.33
N ILE A 37 50.31 10.51 18.66
CA ILE A 37 49.65 9.49 19.46
C ILE A 37 48.64 10.14 20.41
N TRP A 38 47.37 9.77 20.23
CA TRP A 38 46.27 10.17 21.10
C TRP A 38 46.21 9.33 22.36
N THR A 39 46.13 9.98 23.51
CA THR A 39 46.02 9.36 24.84
C THR A 39 44.88 9.95 25.65
N GLY A 40 44.24 9.14 26.50
CA GLY A 40 43.19 9.60 27.41
C GLY A 40 42.73 8.51 28.37
N LYS A 41 41.93 8.86 29.37
CA LYS A 41 41.43 7.88 30.36
C LYS A 41 40.13 7.27 29.90
N LEU A 42 40.10 5.95 29.68
CA LEU A 42 38.84 5.25 29.44
C LEU A 42 37.94 5.32 30.67
N GLN A 43 36.63 5.41 30.44
CA GLN A 43 35.65 5.36 31.54
C GLN A 43 35.70 4.01 32.27
N LEU A 44 36.02 2.94 31.53
CA LEU A 44 36.23 1.59 32.06
C LEU A 44 37.49 0.98 31.39
N GLY A 45 38.45 0.55 32.19
CA GLY A 45 39.66 -0.15 31.71
C GLY A 45 40.93 0.70 31.71
N PRO A 46 42.02 0.20 31.07
CA PRO A 46 43.31 0.88 31.02
C PRO A 46 43.28 2.14 30.14
N ASP A 47 44.30 2.99 30.26
CA ASP A 47 44.38 4.22 29.47
C ASP A 47 44.34 3.94 27.96
N PHE A 48 43.62 4.80 27.25
CA PHE A 48 43.50 4.80 25.80
C PHE A 48 44.80 5.30 25.14
N ARG A 49 45.28 4.62 24.09
CA ARG A 49 46.45 5.03 23.29
C ARG A 49 46.33 4.57 21.83
N GLN A 50 46.25 5.48 20.84
CA GLN A 50 46.15 5.17 19.40
C GLN A 50 46.70 6.29 18.50
N GLU A 51 47.17 5.95 17.29
CA GLU A 51 47.70 6.90 16.28
C GLU A 51 46.60 7.51 15.40
N SER A 52 45.49 6.81 15.19
CA SER A 52 44.37 7.28 14.35
C SER A 52 43.04 7.03 15.05
N ILE A 53 42.25 8.09 15.19
CA ILE A 53 40.98 8.08 15.91
C ILE A 53 39.92 8.86 15.15
N ILE A 54 38.67 8.46 15.31
CA ILE A 54 37.51 9.30 15.01
C ILE A 54 36.82 9.58 16.34
N VAL A 55 36.54 10.85 16.61
CA VAL A 55 35.99 11.33 17.88
C VAL A 55 34.67 12.04 17.63
N THR A 56 33.70 11.75 18.48
CA THR A 56 32.43 12.46 18.52
C THR A 56 32.02 12.72 19.96
N CYS A 57 31.20 13.75 20.15
CA CYS A 57 30.53 14.05 21.40
C CYS A 57 29.13 13.42 21.48
N ASP A 58 28.65 12.84 20.38
CA ASP A 58 27.36 12.18 20.35
C ASP A 58 27.51 10.75 20.86
N ALA A 59 26.84 10.46 21.97
CA ALA A 59 26.75 9.11 22.49
C ALA A 59 26.09 8.17 21.47
N PRO A 60 26.57 6.92 21.33
CA PRO A 60 25.87 5.93 20.54
C PRO A 60 24.56 5.55 21.21
N CYS A 61 23.52 5.32 20.43
CA CYS A 61 22.27 4.81 20.96
C CYS A 61 22.39 3.33 21.33
N THR A 62 21.54 2.90 22.26
CA THR A 62 21.39 1.50 22.62
C THR A 62 20.85 0.71 21.42
N VAL A 63 21.27 -0.56 21.31
CA VAL A 63 20.77 -1.45 20.27
C VAL A 63 19.26 -1.68 20.50
N PRO A 64 18.41 -1.45 19.49
CA PRO A 64 16.96 -1.69 19.59
C PRO A 64 16.60 -3.14 19.89
N ASN A 65 15.53 -3.34 20.65
CA ASN A 65 14.94 -4.66 20.85
C ASN A 65 14.05 -5.02 19.66
N LYS A 66 14.30 -6.15 19.01
CA LYS A 66 13.46 -6.63 17.90
C LYS A 66 12.31 -7.46 18.47
N VAL A 67 11.08 -6.97 18.36
CA VAL A 67 9.89 -7.60 18.96
C VAL A 67 8.75 -7.52 17.95
N THR A 68 8.34 -8.64 17.37
CA THR A 68 7.27 -8.66 16.36
C THR A 68 5.89 -8.51 16.97
N GLU A 69 5.74 -8.85 18.25
CA GLU A 69 4.48 -8.80 19.00
C GLU A 69 3.94 -7.38 19.16
N ILE A 70 4.78 -6.35 19.13
CA ILE A 70 4.32 -4.95 19.25
C ILE A 70 3.43 -4.52 18.08
N CYS A 71 3.44 -5.26 16.98
CA CYS A 71 2.55 -5.08 15.86
C CYS A 71 1.09 -5.32 16.25
N LEU A 72 0.16 -4.60 15.62
CA LEU A 72 -1.26 -4.91 15.73
C LEU A 72 -1.51 -6.34 15.23
N ALA A 73 -2.42 -7.07 15.88
CA ALA A 73 -2.72 -8.48 15.57
C ALA A 73 -3.17 -8.73 14.12
N THR A 74 -3.48 -7.68 13.37
CA THR A 74 -3.93 -7.72 11.97
C THR A 74 -2.81 -7.48 10.96
N GLY A 75 -1.61 -7.05 11.38
CA GLY A 75 -0.47 -6.79 10.50
C GLY A 75 0.50 -7.97 10.44
N VAL A 76 1.02 -8.28 9.25
CA VAL A 76 2.13 -9.23 9.11
C VAL A 76 3.43 -8.48 9.44
N CYS A 77 3.93 -8.72 10.65
CA CYS A 77 5.16 -8.11 11.13
C CYS A 77 6.34 -9.08 11.08
N ASP A 78 7.47 -8.55 10.63
CA ASP A 78 8.73 -9.27 10.55
C ASP A 78 9.90 -8.35 10.92
N SER A 79 10.87 -8.93 11.60
CA SER A 79 12.12 -8.27 12.00
C SER A 79 13.26 -8.50 10.99
N THR A 80 13.10 -9.37 9.99
CA THR A 80 14.14 -9.59 8.96
C THR A 80 14.33 -8.39 8.03
N SER A 81 13.27 -7.60 7.82
CA SER A 81 13.28 -6.41 6.96
C SER A 81 13.83 -5.15 7.66
N LEU A 82 14.20 -5.26 8.95
CA LEU A 82 14.79 -4.16 9.70
C LEU A 82 16.23 -3.88 9.23
N ASP A 83 16.45 -2.66 8.76
CA ASP A 83 17.77 -2.07 8.58
C ASP A 83 18.13 -1.26 9.84
N THR A 84 18.88 -1.90 10.73
CA THR A 84 19.40 -1.29 11.95
C THR A 84 20.88 -1.01 11.79
N ASN A 85 21.26 0.26 11.82
CA ASN A 85 22.65 0.68 11.97
C ASN A 85 22.78 1.62 13.18
N PRO A 86 24.01 1.97 13.61
CA PRO A 86 24.22 2.78 14.81
C PRO A 86 23.62 4.20 14.76
N GLU A 87 23.27 4.70 13.57
CA GLU A 87 22.80 6.07 13.34
C GLU A 87 21.30 6.10 13.00
N THR A 88 20.75 5.05 12.40
CA THR A 88 19.36 5.01 11.94
C THR A 88 18.73 3.62 12.11
N ILE A 89 17.42 3.61 12.35
CA ILE A 89 16.57 2.43 12.28
C ILE A 89 15.48 2.70 11.25
N LYS A 90 15.36 1.79 10.28
CA LYS A 90 14.28 1.84 9.28
C LYS A 90 13.96 0.43 8.79
N CYS A 91 12.92 0.34 7.99
CA CYS A 91 12.59 -0.88 7.26
C CYS A 91 13.06 -0.76 5.82
N ASN A 92 13.70 -1.81 5.29
CA ASN A 92 14.05 -1.89 3.88
C ASN A 92 12.78 -2.01 3.01
N GLN A 93 11.74 -2.64 3.58
CA GLN A 93 10.42 -2.80 2.98
C GLN A 93 9.35 -2.67 4.07
N GLY A 94 8.24 -2.01 3.73
CA GLY A 94 7.14 -1.77 4.65
C GLY A 94 7.38 -0.58 5.60
N GLN A 95 6.65 -0.56 6.71
CA GLN A 95 6.68 0.53 7.70
C GLN A 95 7.37 0.09 8.99
N LEU A 96 8.14 0.99 9.59
CA LEU A 96 8.73 0.76 10.91
C LEU A 96 7.63 0.91 11.97
N ILE A 97 7.50 -0.08 12.84
CA ILE A 97 6.66 -0.05 14.02
C ILE A 97 7.56 0.12 15.24
N VAL A 98 7.23 1.08 16.11
CA VAL A 98 8.03 1.48 17.26
C VAL A 98 7.19 1.47 18.53
N SER A 99 7.73 0.94 19.63
CA SER A 99 7.12 0.99 20.95
C SER A 99 8.18 1.14 22.04
N GLU A 100 7.83 1.75 23.16
CA GLU A 100 8.65 1.72 24.38
C GLU A 100 8.43 0.44 25.21
N SER A 101 7.39 -0.33 24.89
CA SER A 101 7.06 -1.59 25.56
C SER A 101 7.12 -2.77 24.61
N SER A 102 7.30 -3.98 25.14
CA SER A 102 7.20 -5.23 24.38
C SER A 102 5.78 -5.80 24.34
N SER A 103 4.77 -5.00 24.70
CA SER A 103 3.38 -5.48 24.82
C SER A 103 2.75 -5.67 23.44
N VAL A 104 1.89 -6.68 23.32
CA VAL A 104 1.21 -7.01 22.06
C VAL A 104 0.41 -5.81 21.54
N GLY A 105 0.60 -5.42 20.27
CA GLY A 105 -0.14 -4.33 19.65
C GLY A 105 0.13 -2.94 20.25
N SER A 106 1.22 -2.77 20.99
CA SER A 106 1.57 -1.48 21.60
C SER A 106 2.34 -0.53 20.69
N GLY A 107 2.76 -0.99 19.51
CA GLY A 107 3.58 -0.22 18.59
C GLY A 107 2.77 0.71 17.70
N ASP A 108 3.41 1.82 17.35
CA ASP A 108 2.90 2.82 16.42
C ASP A 108 3.82 2.96 15.21
N VAL A 109 3.26 3.46 14.11
CA VAL A 109 4.00 3.62 12.86
C VAL A 109 4.99 4.78 12.95
N SER A 110 6.23 4.54 12.54
CA SER A 110 7.24 5.54 12.26
C SER A 110 7.49 5.63 10.76
N PRO A 111 6.97 6.65 10.06
CA PRO A 111 7.01 6.69 8.60
C PRO A 111 8.42 6.88 8.04
N ASP A 112 9.24 7.69 8.71
CA ASP A 112 10.59 8.05 8.25
C ASP A 112 11.70 7.25 8.97
N GLY A 113 11.31 6.39 9.92
CA GLY A 113 12.22 5.68 10.81
C GLY A 113 12.72 6.54 11.98
N LEU A 114 13.73 6.03 12.69
CA LEU A 114 14.36 6.68 13.84
C LEU A 114 15.81 7.03 13.53
N THR A 115 16.28 8.15 14.09
CA THR A 115 17.67 8.61 14.03
C THR A 115 18.26 8.66 15.44
N CYS A 116 19.49 8.20 15.59
CA CYS A 116 20.21 8.31 16.84
C CYS A 116 20.83 9.71 16.98
N VAL A 117 20.49 10.41 18.06
CA VAL A 117 21.09 11.70 18.40
C VAL A 117 21.47 11.69 19.86
N ALA A 118 22.78 11.79 20.14
CA ALA A 118 23.34 11.85 21.49
C ALA A 118 22.80 10.74 22.44
N GLY A 119 22.74 9.50 21.95
CA GLY A 119 22.32 8.33 22.72
C GLY A 119 20.81 8.13 22.83
N VAL A 120 20.01 8.98 22.17
CA VAL A 120 18.54 8.92 22.16
C VAL A 120 18.05 8.65 20.74
N TRP A 121 17.16 7.67 20.57
CA TRP A 121 16.45 7.46 19.32
C TRP A 121 15.36 8.51 19.17
N LYS A 122 15.38 9.23 18.05
CA LYS A 122 14.46 10.32 17.74
C LYS A 122 13.74 10.11 16.42
N GLY A 123 12.51 10.60 16.31
CA GLY A 123 11.76 10.59 15.05
C GLY A 123 10.28 10.94 15.22
N THR A 124 9.49 10.57 14.22
CA THR A 124 8.02 10.64 14.27
C THR A 124 7.47 9.25 14.55
N VAL A 125 6.61 9.10 15.55
CA VAL A 125 5.94 7.84 15.89
C VAL A 125 4.45 8.11 16.16
N GLY A 126 3.58 7.52 15.36
CA GLY A 126 2.13 7.76 15.42
C GLY A 126 1.81 9.25 15.23
N SER A 127 1.18 9.85 16.24
CA SER A 127 0.90 11.29 16.27
C SER A 127 1.97 12.14 16.96
N ASN A 128 3.02 11.51 17.51
CA ASN A 128 4.11 12.19 18.18
C ASN A 128 5.25 12.52 17.19
N ASN A 129 5.32 13.79 16.78
CA ASN A 129 6.36 14.29 15.87
C ASN A 129 7.73 14.50 16.55
N ASN A 130 7.82 14.36 17.87
CA ASN A 130 9.03 14.53 18.65
C ASN A 130 9.22 13.31 19.56
N TYR A 131 9.15 12.11 18.97
CA TYR A 131 9.44 10.89 19.71
C TYR A 131 10.90 10.88 20.14
N GLU A 132 11.15 10.54 21.40
CA GLU A 132 12.48 10.43 21.99
C GLU A 132 12.52 9.29 22.99
N SER A 133 13.39 8.29 22.78
CA SER A 133 13.58 7.20 23.74
C SER A 133 14.98 6.60 23.70
N THR A 134 15.48 6.19 24.87
CA THR A 134 16.74 5.43 25.01
C THR A 134 16.50 3.91 25.02
N ASN A 135 15.25 3.46 24.97
CA ASN A 135 14.88 2.05 24.95
C ASN A 135 13.70 1.84 23.99
N VAL A 136 13.98 1.31 22.82
CA VAL A 136 12.99 1.14 21.75
C VAL A 136 12.83 -0.34 21.40
N HIS A 137 11.59 -0.74 21.21
CA HIS A 137 11.19 -2.01 20.61
C HIS A 137 10.74 -1.71 19.18
N VAL A 138 11.25 -2.48 18.23
CA VAL A 138 11.01 -2.22 16.81
C VAL A 138 10.72 -3.50 16.04
N THR A 139 9.90 -3.37 15.01
CA THR A 139 9.66 -4.38 13.97
C THR A 139 9.30 -3.69 12.66
N CYS A 140 9.37 -4.40 11.54
CA CYS A 140 8.75 -3.93 10.30
C CYS A 140 7.37 -4.55 10.15
N MET A 141 6.43 -3.77 9.65
CA MET A 141 5.13 -4.25 9.19
C MET A 141 5.13 -4.20 7.67
N ALA A 142 4.74 -5.29 7.03
CA ALA A 142 4.51 -5.27 5.59
C ALA A 142 3.45 -4.21 5.25
N VAL A 143 3.61 -3.52 4.13
CA VAL A 143 2.59 -2.62 3.58
C VAL A 143 2.57 -2.83 2.08
N CYS A 144 1.41 -3.20 1.55
CA CYS A 144 1.21 -3.33 0.11
C CYS A 144 0.57 -2.06 -0.43
N GLU A 145 0.79 -1.80 -1.72
CA GLU A 145 0.00 -0.79 -2.42
C GLU A 145 -1.47 -1.22 -2.44
N LEU A 146 -2.38 -0.25 -2.30
CA LEU A 146 -3.81 -0.49 -2.42
C LEU A 146 -4.11 -1.13 -3.78
N ALA A 147 -4.93 -2.19 -3.79
CA ALA A 147 -5.35 -2.83 -5.02
C ALA A 147 -6.02 -1.83 -5.99
N ILE A 148 -5.68 -1.98 -7.27
CA ILE A 148 -6.25 -1.23 -8.38
C ILE A 148 -7.55 -1.93 -8.77
N GLY A 149 -8.64 -1.17 -8.82
CA GLY A 149 -9.91 -1.69 -9.33
C GLY A 149 -9.83 -1.77 -10.86
N ASP A 150 -9.98 -2.96 -11.41
CA ASP A 150 -9.83 -3.20 -12.84
C ASP A 150 -10.74 -4.35 -13.28
N ASP A 151 -11.80 -4.03 -14.00
CA ASP A 151 -12.81 -5.01 -14.43
C ASP A 151 -12.32 -5.92 -15.56
N GLN A 152 -11.19 -5.59 -16.20
CA GLN A 152 -10.59 -6.41 -17.26
C GLN A 152 -9.86 -7.65 -16.72
N VAL A 153 -9.60 -7.72 -15.41
CA VAL A 153 -9.01 -8.93 -14.80
C VAL A 153 -9.98 -10.10 -14.80
N CYS A 154 -11.27 -9.84 -14.94
CA CYS A 154 -12.27 -10.91 -14.98
C CYS A 154 -12.30 -11.61 -16.34
N PRO A 155 -12.61 -12.92 -16.37
CA PRO A 155 -12.94 -13.60 -17.62
C PRO A 155 -14.05 -12.87 -18.38
N ASP A 156 -13.91 -12.74 -19.70
CA ASP A 156 -14.84 -11.99 -20.57
C ASP A 156 -16.31 -12.44 -20.46
N GLU A 157 -16.55 -13.67 -20.01
CA GLU A 157 -17.90 -14.24 -19.83
C GLU A 157 -18.56 -13.83 -18.51
N LEU A 158 -17.82 -13.20 -17.59
CA LEU A 158 -18.27 -12.83 -16.25
C LEU A 158 -18.46 -11.32 -16.13
N PHE A 159 -19.53 -10.94 -15.44
CA PHE A 159 -19.76 -9.54 -15.12
C PHE A 159 -19.01 -9.15 -13.86
N CYS A 160 -18.16 -8.13 -13.98
CA CYS A 160 -17.35 -7.65 -12.88
C CYS A 160 -17.54 -6.17 -12.59
N ASP A 161 -17.37 -5.82 -11.33
CA ASP A 161 -17.60 -4.48 -10.78
C ASP A 161 -16.61 -4.23 -9.64
N SER A 162 -15.55 -3.51 -9.97
CA SER A 162 -14.47 -3.17 -9.04
C SER A 162 -14.91 -2.20 -7.95
N SER A 163 -16.08 -1.58 -8.06
CA SER A 163 -16.66 -0.76 -6.97
C SER A 163 -17.11 -1.61 -5.77
N LEU A 164 -17.26 -2.92 -5.96
CA LEU A 164 -17.59 -3.88 -4.89
C LEU A 164 -16.34 -4.35 -4.10
N LEU A 165 -15.16 -3.80 -4.41
CA LEU A 165 -13.94 -4.08 -3.66
C LEU A 165 -13.94 -3.34 -2.33
N ASP A 166 -13.78 -4.10 -1.26
CA ASP A 166 -13.36 -3.59 0.04
C ASP A 166 -11.83 -3.74 0.12
N LYS A 167 -11.12 -2.61 0.01
CA LYS A 167 -9.66 -2.57 -0.11
C LYS A 167 -8.99 -1.74 0.98
N THR A 168 -7.95 -2.32 1.55
CA THR A 168 -7.02 -1.71 2.49
C THR A 168 -5.59 -2.02 2.03
N THR A 169 -4.59 -1.42 2.67
CA THR A 169 -3.18 -1.75 2.41
C THR A 169 -2.79 -3.16 2.89
N MET A 170 -3.67 -3.85 3.62
CA MET A 170 -3.46 -5.17 4.22
C MET A 170 -4.31 -6.27 3.62
N GLN A 171 -5.47 -5.92 3.11
CA GLN A 171 -6.48 -6.87 2.69
C GLN A 171 -7.28 -6.28 1.54
N THR A 172 -7.54 -7.10 0.52
CA THR A 172 -8.51 -6.82 -0.52
C THR A 172 -9.48 -7.99 -0.61
N LYS A 173 -10.78 -7.70 -0.64
CA LYS A 173 -11.85 -8.70 -0.77
C LYS A 173 -13.06 -8.07 -1.46
N CYS A 174 -13.99 -8.91 -1.90
CA CYS A 174 -15.28 -8.46 -2.40
C CYS A 174 -16.30 -8.31 -1.27
N THR A 175 -17.12 -7.25 -1.31
CA THR A 175 -18.32 -7.14 -0.46
C THR A 175 -19.40 -8.11 -0.89
N SER A 176 -19.42 -8.49 -2.17
CA SER A 176 -20.28 -9.52 -2.75
C SER A 176 -19.64 -10.13 -3.99
N GLY A 177 -19.92 -11.41 -4.25
CA GLY A 177 -19.43 -12.14 -5.42
C GLY A 177 -18.02 -12.72 -5.25
N THR A 178 -17.46 -13.20 -6.36
CA THR A 178 -16.15 -13.86 -6.43
C THR A 178 -15.09 -12.84 -6.83
N MET A 179 -14.00 -12.74 -6.09
CA MET A 179 -12.91 -11.82 -6.47
C MET A 179 -12.03 -12.45 -7.55
N TYR A 180 -11.61 -11.65 -8.52
CA TYR A 180 -10.58 -12.00 -9.49
C TYR A 180 -9.42 -11.03 -9.32
N ILE A 181 -8.20 -11.55 -9.30
CA ILE A 181 -6.99 -10.75 -9.10
C ILE A 181 -5.89 -11.13 -10.08
N SER A 182 -5.04 -10.18 -10.44
CA SER A 182 -3.93 -10.35 -11.36
C SER A 182 -2.79 -9.35 -11.06
N PRO A 183 -1.52 -9.68 -11.35
CA PRO A 183 -0.44 -8.68 -11.33
C PRO A 183 -0.46 -7.78 -12.58
N SER A 184 -1.38 -8.02 -13.52
CA SER A 184 -1.59 -7.26 -14.76
C SER A 184 -3.08 -6.93 -14.95
N GLU A 185 -3.41 -6.11 -15.96
CA GLU A 185 -4.79 -5.71 -16.26
C GLU A 185 -5.69 -6.86 -16.77
N THR A 186 -5.11 -8.02 -17.11
CA THR A 186 -5.84 -9.19 -17.66
C THR A 186 -5.49 -10.49 -16.94
N ASP A 187 -6.18 -11.58 -17.28
CA ASP A 187 -5.90 -12.96 -16.87
C ASP A 187 -6.00 -13.20 -15.36
N GLY A 188 -7.02 -12.61 -14.73
CA GLY A 188 -7.24 -12.75 -13.30
C GLY A 188 -7.62 -14.17 -12.87
N VAL A 189 -7.20 -14.51 -11.66
CA VAL A 189 -7.51 -15.78 -11.02
C VAL A 189 -8.55 -15.54 -9.94
N ALA A 190 -9.55 -16.42 -9.90
CA ALA A 190 -10.59 -16.39 -8.87
C ALA A 190 -9.99 -16.69 -7.49
N VAL A 191 -10.29 -15.84 -6.52
CA VAL A 191 -9.84 -15.94 -5.14
C VAL A 191 -10.95 -15.47 -4.19
N GLU A 192 -10.89 -15.91 -2.94
CA GLU A 192 -11.80 -15.44 -1.88
C GLU A 192 -11.24 -14.20 -1.19
N LEU A 193 -9.92 -14.14 -1.09
CA LEU A 193 -9.23 -13.16 -0.28
C LEU A 193 -7.80 -12.92 -0.79
N ALA A 194 -7.38 -11.66 -0.84
CA ALA A 194 -5.99 -11.25 -1.01
C ALA A 194 -5.50 -10.55 0.27
N THR A 195 -4.36 -10.98 0.77
CA THR A 195 -3.70 -10.44 1.98
C THR A 195 -2.29 -10.02 1.66
N CYS A 196 -1.88 -8.88 2.22
CA CYS A 196 -0.50 -8.44 2.15
C CYS A 196 0.37 -9.33 3.06
N VAL A 197 1.44 -9.88 2.51
CA VAL A 197 2.42 -10.71 3.22
C VAL A 197 3.75 -10.00 3.36
N THR A 198 4.64 -10.61 4.14
CA THR A 198 6.00 -10.12 4.39
C THR A 198 6.70 -9.71 3.10
N GLY A 199 7.28 -8.52 3.08
CA GLY A 199 7.94 -7.95 1.90
C GLY A 199 7.04 -7.05 1.03
N GLY A 200 5.78 -6.83 1.44
CA GLY A 200 4.85 -5.95 0.71
C GLY A 200 4.27 -6.60 -0.54
N GLN A 201 4.22 -7.94 -0.56
CA GLN A 201 3.68 -8.73 -1.66
C GLN A 201 2.25 -9.15 -1.35
N TRP A 202 1.43 -9.30 -2.38
CA TRP A 202 0.07 -9.82 -2.23
C TRP A 202 0.11 -11.35 -2.33
N ALA A 203 -0.49 -12.03 -1.35
CA ALA A 203 -0.81 -13.45 -1.42
C ALA A 203 -2.33 -13.62 -1.43
N ALA A 204 -2.83 -14.71 -2.01
CA ALA A 204 -4.26 -14.96 -2.07
C ALA A 204 -4.67 -16.36 -1.58
N SER A 205 -5.97 -16.57 -1.41
CA SER A 205 -6.56 -17.84 -0.99
C SER A 205 -7.80 -18.15 -1.85
N PRO A 206 -8.05 -19.42 -2.26
CA PRO A 206 -7.31 -20.66 -1.94
C PRO A 206 -6.07 -20.91 -2.81
N SER A 207 -5.73 -20.00 -3.72
CA SER A 207 -4.61 -20.17 -4.64
C SER A 207 -3.27 -19.93 -3.92
N THR A 208 -2.30 -20.84 -4.02
CA THR A 208 -0.91 -20.62 -3.55
C THR A 208 -0.15 -19.63 -4.44
N ILE A 209 -0.85 -18.63 -4.98
CA ILE A 209 -0.26 -17.64 -5.87
C ILE A 209 0.29 -16.53 -4.99
N ASP A 210 1.61 -16.53 -4.88
CA ASP A 210 2.38 -15.41 -4.34
C ASP A 210 2.62 -14.46 -5.53
N PHE A 211 1.95 -13.32 -5.53
CA PHE A 211 2.23 -12.31 -6.55
C PHE A 211 3.52 -11.64 -6.12
N ALA A 212 4.62 -11.97 -6.82
CA ALA A 212 5.90 -11.32 -6.58
C ALA A 212 5.86 -9.78 -6.82
N SER A 213 4.74 -9.28 -7.35
CA SER A 213 4.44 -7.87 -7.61
C SER A 213 3.82 -7.19 -6.38
N VAL A 214 4.22 -5.94 -6.16
CA VAL A 214 3.58 -5.02 -5.20
C VAL A 214 2.23 -4.50 -5.71
N THR A 215 2.03 -4.52 -7.03
CA THR A 215 0.83 -4.05 -7.70
C THR A 215 -0.13 -5.21 -7.93
N LEU A 216 -1.39 -5.01 -7.54
CA LEU A 216 -2.49 -5.97 -7.67
C LEU A 216 -3.68 -5.30 -8.36
N HIS A 217 -4.09 -5.83 -9.51
CA HIS A 217 -5.34 -5.51 -10.16
C HIS A 217 -6.40 -6.47 -9.64
N ALA A 218 -7.59 -5.96 -9.32
CA ALA A 218 -8.67 -6.75 -8.74
C ALA A 218 -10.03 -6.28 -9.26
N SER A 219 -10.97 -7.21 -9.32
CA SER A 219 -12.40 -6.90 -9.44
C SER A 219 -13.24 -8.02 -8.82
N CYS A 220 -14.52 -7.75 -8.66
CA CYS A 220 -15.49 -8.65 -8.07
C CYS A 220 -16.51 -9.05 -9.12
N THR A 221 -16.83 -10.34 -9.21
CA THR A 221 -18.00 -10.72 -9.97
C THR A 221 -19.23 -10.13 -9.30
N ARG A 222 -20.14 -9.67 -10.12
CA ARG A 222 -21.41 -9.18 -9.65
C ARG A 222 -22.46 -10.19 -10.05
N THR A 223 -23.06 -10.84 -9.06
CA THR A 223 -24.26 -11.64 -9.33
C THR A 223 -25.33 -10.69 -9.84
N LEU A 224 -25.76 -10.91 -11.09
CA LEU A 224 -26.94 -10.25 -11.63
C LEU A 224 -28.10 -10.64 -10.73
N THR A 225 -28.47 -9.75 -9.81
CA THR A 225 -29.70 -9.91 -9.04
C THR A 225 -30.81 -9.68 -10.03
N GLU A 226 -31.60 -10.73 -10.29
CA GLU A 226 -32.77 -10.68 -11.17
C GLU A 226 -33.57 -9.42 -10.87
N GLY A 227 -33.73 -8.55 -11.87
CA GLY A 227 -34.42 -7.28 -11.69
C GLY A 227 -33.71 -6.09 -12.29
N CYS A 228 -34.40 -4.95 -12.28
CA CYS A 228 -33.89 -3.71 -12.88
C CYS A 228 -32.90 -2.95 -12.00
N ALA A 229 -32.26 -3.63 -11.05
CA ALA A 229 -31.48 -2.97 -10.01
C ALA A 229 -30.29 -2.22 -10.60
N ASN A 230 -29.68 -2.70 -11.69
CA ASN A 230 -28.68 -1.96 -12.46
C ASN A 230 -28.55 -2.53 -13.89
N PRO A 231 -28.53 -1.68 -14.94
CA PRO A 231 -28.19 -2.10 -16.30
C PRO A 231 -26.71 -2.45 -16.40
N ILE A 232 -26.38 -3.38 -17.30
CA ILE A 232 -25.02 -3.88 -17.48
C ILE A 232 -24.36 -3.06 -18.58
N LYS A 233 -23.46 -2.16 -18.22
CA LYS A 233 -22.66 -1.41 -19.20
C LYS A 233 -21.71 -2.37 -19.92
N TRP A 234 -21.79 -2.47 -21.25
CA TRP A 234 -20.99 -3.45 -22.02
C TRP A 234 -20.56 -2.91 -23.38
N LYS A 235 -19.24 -2.82 -23.59
CA LYS A 235 -18.65 -2.26 -24.82
C LYS A 235 -19.05 -3.04 -26.08
N GLU A 236 -19.20 -4.35 -26.01
CA GLU A 236 -19.49 -5.18 -27.21
C GLU A 236 -20.95 -5.11 -27.67
N VAL A 237 -21.82 -4.52 -26.87
CA VAL A 237 -23.17 -4.14 -27.31
C VAL A 237 -23.08 -3.01 -28.36
N CYS A 238 -21.98 -2.27 -28.38
CA CYS A 238 -21.74 -1.21 -29.34
C CYS A 238 -21.63 -1.79 -30.77
N PRO A 239 -22.37 -1.23 -31.75
CA PRO A 239 -22.17 -1.58 -33.14
C PRO A 239 -20.73 -1.32 -33.60
N PRO A 240 -20.23 -2.06 -34.60
CA PRO A 240 -18.90 -1.81 -35.16
C PRO A 240 -18.77 -0.37 -35.68
N ASN A 241 -17.61 0.24 -35.48
CA ASN A 241 -17.26 1.60 -35.94
C ASN A 241 -18.04 2.74 -35.25
N MET A 242 -18.48 2.53 -34.01
CA MET A 242 -19.09 3.57 -33.20
C MET A 242 -18.27 3.85 -31.93
N ILE A 243 -18.16 5.13 -31.54
CA ILE A 243 -17.50 5.52 -30.29
C ILE A 243 -18.48 5.29 -29.14
N PHE A 244 -18.12 4.36 -28.25
CA PHE A 244 -18.88 4.06 -27.04
C PHE A 244 -18.36 4.88 -25.88
N ASN A 245 -19.26 5.25 -24.97
CA ASN A 245 -18.91 5.74 -23.65
C ASN A 245 -19.99 5.28 -22.66
N GLU A 246 -19.58 4.40 -21.76
CA GLU A 246 -20.46 3.80 -20.77
C GLU A 246 -20.79 4.71 -19.59
N ASP A 247 -19.98 5.74 -19.35
CA ASP A 247 -20.23 6.74 -18.31
C ASP A 247 -21.50 7.54 -18.57
N PHE A 248 -21.97 7.56 -19.82
CA PHE A 248 -23.22 8.24 -20.19
C PHE A 248 -24.48 7.39 -19.99
N VAL A 249 -24.37 6.12 -19.59
CA VAL A 249 -25.56 5.32 -19.25
C VAL A 249 -26.00 5.63 -17.83
N ASP A 250 -27.24 6.09 -17.66
CA ASP A 250 -27.85 6.37 -16.35
C ASP A 250 -29.36 6.07 -16.32
N ILE A 251 -29.92 5.98 -15.11
CA ILE A 251 -31.36 5.84 -14.86
C ILE A 251 -31.88 7.18 -14.33
N ASP A 252 -32.74 7.83 -15.10
CA ASP A 252 -33.39 9.07 -14.70
C ASP A 252 -34.91 8.92 -14.79
N GLU A 253 -35.59 9.24 -13.69
CA GLU A 253 -37.01 8.99 -13.44
C GLU A 253 -37.45 7.53 -13.70
N GLY A 254 -36.56 6.56 -13.43
CA GLY A 254 -36.82 5.12 -13.64
C GLY A 254 -36.69 4.65 -15.10
N VAL A 255 -36.20 5.54 -15.98
CA VAL A 255 -35.90 5.23 -17.38
C VAL A 255 -34.39 5.19 -17.57
N LEU A 256 -33.89 4.02 -17.98
CA LEU A 256 -32.54 3.82 -18.45
C LEU A 256 -32.33 4.52 -19.80
N LYS A 257 -31.42 5.49 -19.86
CA LYS A 257 -31.12 6.26 -21.07
C LYS A 257 -29.68 6.76 -21.09
N CYS A 258 -29.30 7.38 -22.19
CA CYS A 258 -28.05 8.11 -22.30
C CYS A 258 -28.20 9.53 -21.74
N THR A 259 -27.27 9.96 -20.89
CA THR A 259 -27.24 11.29 -20.26
C THR A 259 -26.64 12.35 -21.17
N ASN A 260 -25.79 11.96 -22.13
CA ASN A 260 -25.25 12.89 -23.11
C ASN A 260 -26.32 13.30 -24.13
N THR A 261 -26.39 14.60 -24.43
CA THR A 261 -27.31 15.12 -25.44
C THR A 261 -27.02 14.48 -26.81
N GLY A 262 -28.03 13.84 -27.40
CA GLY A 262 -27.90 13.13 -28.68
C GLY A 262 -27.28 11.73 -28.59
N GLY A 263 -27.06 11.20 -27.38
CA GLY A 263 -26.63 9.81 -27.18
C GLY A 263 -27.69 8.80 -27.61
N MET A 264 -27.24 7.71 -28.22
CA MET A 264 -28.07 6.57 -28.64
C MET A 264 -27.82 5.39 -27.71
N LEU A 265 -28.86 4.94 -27.01
CA LEU A 265 -28.79 3.75 -26.16
C LEU A 265 -28.90 2.50 -27.03
N TYR A 266 -27.91 1.61 -26.98
CA TYR A 266 -27.98 0.28 -27.56
C TYR A 266 -28.14 -0.74 -26.45
N VAL A 267 -29.01 -1.73 -26.67
CA VAL A 267 -29.39 -2.71 -25.64
C VAL A 267 -29.41 -4.14 -26.19
N SER A 268 -29.01 -5.11 -25.39
CA SER A 268 -29.16 -6.53 -25.67
C SER A 268 -29.58 -7.28 -24.43
N SER A 269 -30.28 -8.42 -24.60
CA SER A 269 -30.61 -9.34 -23.52
C SER A 269 -29.56 -10.44 -23.32
N THR A 270 -28.57 -10.53 -24.22
CA THR A 270 -27.54 -11.59 -24.24
C THR A 270 -26.21 -11.06 -24.75
N ILE A 271 -25.10 -11.57 -24.23
CA ILE A 271 -23.75 -11.39 -24.79
C ILE A 271 -23.20 -12.72 -25.33
N PRO A 272 -22.31 -12.71 -26.34
CA PRO A 272 -21.85 -11.56 -27.11
C PRO A 272 -22.79 -11.30 -28.31
N SER A 273 -23.58 -10.23 -28.27
CA SER A 273 -24.39 -9.83 -29.41
C SER A 273 -24.46 -8.31 -29.52
N TYR A 274 -24.42 -7.81 -30.76
CA TYR A 274 -24.61 -6.39 -31.02
C TYR A 274 -25.98 -5.95 -30.50
N GLY A 275 -25.98 -4.83 -29.76
CA GLY A 275 -27.19 -4.25 -29.24
C GLY A 275 -28.10 -3.75 -30.34
N LYS A 276 -29.38 -3.62 -30.00
CA LYS A 276 -30.37 -2.91 -30.79
C LYS A 276 -30.60 -1.54 -30.18
N TYR A 277 -30.78 -0.54 -31.04
CA TYR A 277 -31.06 0.82 -30.61
C TYR A 277 -32.40 0.89 -29.86
N ALA A 278 -32.43 1.55 -28.70
CA ALA A 278 -33.61 1.79 -27.87
C ALA A 278 -33.88 3.31 -27.78
N PRO A 279 -34.64 3.91 -28.72
CA PRO A 279 -34.79 5.36 -28.84
C PRO A 279 -35.38 6.06 -27.62
N ASN A 280 -36.24 5.36 -26.88
CA ASN A 280 -36.92 5.92 -25.71
C ASN A 280 -36.34 5.40 -24.38
N GLY A 281 -35.20 4.73 -24.42
CA GLY A 281 -34.64 4.05 -23.25
C GLY A 281 -35.39 2.78 -22.87
N LEU A 282 -35.04 2.22 -21.71
CA LEU A 282 -35.74 1.07 -21.10
C LEU A 282 -36.35 1.50 -19.76
N THR A 283 -37.57 1.08 -19.47
CA THR A 283 -38.23 1.29 -18.18
C THR A 283 -38.21 0.01 -17.38
N CYS A 284 -37.92 0.11 -16.09
CA CYS A 284 -38.10 -1.03 -15.19
C CYS A 284 -39.59 -1.26 -14.89
N VAL A 285 -40.10 -2.46 -15.16
CA VAL A 285 -41.44 -2.88 -14.71
C VAL A 285 -41.34 -4.24 -14.04
N GLY A 286 -41.59 -4.27 -12.73
CA GLY A 286 -41.39 -5.48 -11.92
C GLY A 286 -39.91 -5.84 -11.85
N SER A 287 -39.55 -6.98 -12.43
CA SER A 287 -38.16 -7.47 -12.53
C SER A 287 -37.61 -7.44 -13.97
N SER A 288 -38.33 -6.85 -14.93
CA SER A 288 -37.91 -6.77 -16.32
C SER A 288 -37.66 -5.34 -16.77
N TRP A 289 -36.61 -5.17 -17.58
CA TRP A 289 -36.42 -4.02 -18.43
C TRP A 289 -37.32 -4.13 -19.64
N LEU A 290 -38.18 -3.13 -19.83
CA LEU A 290 -39.13 -3.04 -20.94
C LEU A 290 -38.81 -1.84 -21.83
N GLY A 291 -38.92 -2.00 -23.14
CA GLY A 291 -38.77 -0.88 -24.08
C GLY A 291 -39.16 -1.24 -25.50
N VAL A 292 -39.12 -0.24 -26.38
CA VAL A 292 -39.33 -0.43 -27.82
C VAL A 292 -38.01 -0.13 -28.53
N LEU A 293 -37.58 -1.07 -29.37
CA LEU A 293 -36.36 -0.99 -30.15
C LEU A 293 -36.60 -0.19 -31.44
N GLY A 294 -35.53 0.30 -32.07
CA GLY A 294 -35.59 1.14 -33.27
C GLY A 294 -36.22 0.47 -34.50
N ASP A 295 -36.31 -0.87 -34.49
CA ASP A 295 -37.02 -1.67 -35.50
C ASP A 295 -38.50 -1.92 -35.15
N GLY A 296 -38.98 -1.35 -34.04
CA GLY A 296 -40.34 -1.53 -33.52
C GLY A 296 -40.54 -2.79 -32.68
N ALA A 297 -39.52 -3.63 -32.50
CA ALA A 297 -39.62 -4.81 -31.63
C ALA A 297 -39.67 -4.41 -30.15
N SER A 298 -40.36 -5.20 -29.32
CA SER A 298 -40.33 -5.04 -27.88
C SER A 298 -39.06 -5.65 -27.28
N PHE A 299 -38.43 -4.93 -26.36
CA PHE A 299 -37.45 -5.46 -25.44
C PHE A 299 -38.15 -5.84 -24.13
N ASP A 300 -37.99 -7.09 -23.69
CA ASP A 300 -38.46 -7.59 -22.40
C ASP A 300 -37.43 -8.59 -21.89
N SER A 301 -36.67 -8.20 -20.88
CA SER A 301 -35.69 -9.07 -20.27
C SER A 301 -35.40 -8.66 -18.84
N THR A 302 -35.11 -9.64 -17.99
CA THR A 302 -34.62 -9.42 -16.62
C THR A 302 -33.20 -8.86 -16.58
N SER A 303 -32.49 -8.89 -17.72
CA SER A 303 -31.13 -8.36 -17.87
C SER A 303 -31.06 -7.44 -19.10
N ALA A 304 -30.38 -6.31 -18.98
CA ALA A 304 -30.12 -5.41 -20.10
C ALA A 304 -28.63 -5.07 -20.17
N PHE A 305 -27.96 -5.58 -21.19
CA PHE A 305 -26.61 -5.17 -21.58
C PHE A 305 -26.73 -3.92 -22.44
N VAL A 306 -26.13 -2.82 -22.01
CA VAL A 306 -26.35 -1.52 -22.62
C VAL A 306 -25.06 -0.78 -22.86
N THR A 307 -25.08 0.10 -23.85
CA THR A 307 -24.03 1.09 -24.07
C THR A 307 -24.61 2.37 -24.63
N CYS A 308 -23.92 3.48 -24.42
CA CYS A 308 -24.25 4.75 -25.02
C CYS A 308 -23.26 5.07 -26.12
N VAL A 309 -23.82 5.37 -27.30
CA VAL A 309 -23.05 5.75 -28.48
C VAL A 309 -23.32 7.20 -28.80
N LYS A 310 -22.27 7.95 -29.13
CA LYS A 310 -22.42 9.26 -29.77
C LYS A 310 -22.33 9.08 -31.29
N PRO A 311 -23.27 9.62 -32.09
CA PRO A 311 -23.09 9.65 -33.54
C PRO A 311 -21.81 10.44 -33.87
N ASP A 312 -20.87 9.84 -34.61
CA ASP A 312 -19.69 10.55 -35.11
C ASP A 312 -20.16 11.70 -36.03
N GLY A 313 -19.88 12.95 -35.64
CA GLY A 313 -20.20 14.10 -36.49
C GLY A 313 -20.53 15.45 -35.84
N THR A 314 -20.40 15.64 -34.51
CA THR A 314 -20.43 16.98 -33.88
C THR A 314 -19.50 17.11 -32.68
#